data_AF-A0AAE3IB54-F1
#
_entry.id   AF-A0AAE3IB54-F1
#
_cell.length_a   1.000
_cell.length_b   1.000
_cell.length_c   1.000
_cell.angle_alpha   90.00
_cell.angle_beta   90.00
_cell.angle_gamma   90.00
#
_symmetry.space_group_name_H-M   'P 1'
#
loop_
_entity.id
_entity.type
_entity.pdbx_description
1 polymer ?
#
loop_
_entity_poly.entity_id
_entity_poly.type
_entity_poly.pdbx_seq_one_letter_code
_entity_poly.pdbx_strand_id
1 'polypeptide(L)'
;MASSLPADGRDFVLGSGAGVVGFLFGLTLLAVAATDRVDLLDGTLAVVAFALAAFAFGVAGLYDNVALGVPRRGAAHLVSGAALVLALLAPYGDASLLFVVTASVALLASGIYQLAVVIGLFESDEQPADELET
;
A
#
# COMPACT_ATOMS: atom_id res chain seq x y z
N MET A 1 28.64 -2.59 -12.30
CA MET A 1 28.48 -3.72 -11.38
C MET A 1 27.12 -3.56 -10.72
N ALA A 2 26.10 -4.25 -11.24
CA ALA A 2 24.77 -4.22 -10.67
C ALA A 2 24.80 -5.08 -9.40
N SER A 3 24.52 -4.46 -8.24
CA SER A 3 24.39 -5.18 -6.98
C SER A 3 23.18 -6.11 -7.06
N SER A 4 23.42 -7.38 -7.35
CA SER A 4 22.43 -8.45 -7.24
C SER A 4 22.15 -8.67 -5.76
N LEU A 5 21.20 -7.89 -5.22
CA LEU A 5 20.57 -8.24 -3.95
C LEU A 5 20.02 -9.68 -4.10
N PRO A 6 20.29 -10.58 -3.14
CA PRO A 6 19.63 -11.88 -3.07
C PRO A 6 18.11 -11.67 -3.19
N ALA A 7 17.39 -12.62 -3.79
CA ALA A 7 15.93 -12.52 -3.97
C ALA A 7 15.23 -12.13 -2.65
N ASP A 8 15.66 -12.74 -1.54
CA ASP A 8 15.21 -12.45 -0.17
C ASP A 8 15.42 -10.98 0.25
N GLY A 9 16.55 -10.38 -0.12
CA GLY A 9 16.85 -8.97 0.19
C GLY A 9 16.03 -7.98 -0.62
N ARG A 10 15.70 -8.33 -1.87
CA ARG A 10 14.84 -7.50 -2.73
C ARG A 10 13.40 -7.53 -2.22
N ASP A 11 12.90 -8.70 -1.84
CA ASP A 11 11.52 -8.85 -1.39
C ASP A 11 11.30 -8.24 0.00
N PHE A 12 12.33 -8.28 0.86
CA PHE A 12 12.37 -7.54 2.13
C PHE A 12 12.33 -6.02 1.92
N VAL A 13 13.13 -5.48 0.99
CA VAL A 13 13.17 -4.03 0.72
C VAL A 13 11.89 -3.54 0.04
N LEU A 14 11.32 -4.32 -0.88
CA LEU A 14 10.06 -3.97 -1.55
C LEU A 14 8.87 -4.09 -0.59
N GLY A 15 8.83 -5.13 0.26
CA GLY A 15 7.78 -5.32 1.25
C GLY A 15 7.84 -4.29 2.37
N SER A 16 9.03 -4.05 2.96
CA SER A 16 9.21 -3.03 4.00
C SER A 16 8.94 -1.63 3.45
N GLY A 17 9.42 -1.34 2.24
CA GLY A 17 9.18 -0.06 1.57
C GLY A 17 7.69 0.20 1.39
N ALA A 18 6.95 -0.77 0.85
CA ALA A 18 5.51 -0.64 0.67
C ALA A 18 4.76 -0.50 2.01
N GLY A 19 5.12 -1.27 3.02
CA GLY A 19 4.52 -1.19 4.36
C GLY A 19 4.74 0.17 5.02
N VAL A 20 5.97 0.68 4.99
CA VAL A 20 6.32 2.01 5.51
C VAL A 20 5.61 3.11 4.74
N VAL A 21 5.64 3.07 3.41
CA VAL A 21 4.99 4.08 2.56
C VAL A 21 3.48 4.10 2.80
N GLY A 22 2.83 2.94 2.79
CA GLY A 22 1.40 2.81 3.06
C GLY A 22 1.04 3.36 4.45
N PHE A 23 1.82 3.00 5.47
CA PHE A 23 1.62 3.50 6.83
C PHE A 23 1.77 5.02 6.94
N LEU A 24 2.79 5.61 6.31
CA LEU A 24 3.02 7.06 6.30
C LEU A 24 1.90 7.82 5.59
N PHE A 25 1.40 7.32 4.45
CA PHE A 25 0.22 7.89 3.79
C PHE A 25 -1.01 7.78 4.68
N GLY A 26 -1.20 6.64 5.37
CA GLY A 26 -2.28 6.43 6.32
C GLY A 26 -2.28 7.45 7.47
N LEU A 27 -1.11 7.71 8.06
CA LEU A 27 -0.93 8.74 9.09
C LEU A 27 -1.13 10.16 8.56
N THR A 28 -0.65 10.43 7.35
CA THR A 28 -0.84 11.73 6.70
C THR A 28 -2.32 12.03 6.50
N LEU A 29 -3.09 11.05 6.00
CA LEU A 29 -4.54 11.18 5.83
C LEU A 29 -5.26 11.29 7.18
N LEU A 30 -4.81 10.57 8.20
CA LEU A 30 -5.36 10.72 9.55
C LEU A 30 -5.17 12.16 10.07
N ALA A 31 -4.01 12.75 9.84
CA ALA A 31 -3.74 14.15 10.22
C ALA A 31 -4.61 15.13 9.41
N VAL A 32 -4.81 14.88 8.11
CA VAL A 32 -5.72 15.66 7.25
C VAL A 32 -7.16 15.60 7.79
N ALA A 33 -7.65 14.41 8.13
CA ALA A 33 -8.98 14.23 8.71
C ALA A 33 -9.10 14.89 10.09
N ALA A 34 -8.10 14.75 10.95
CA ALA A 34 -8.08 15.32 12.29
C ALA A 34 -8.04 16.85 12.30
N THR A 35 -7.49 17.46 11.25
CA THR A 35 -7.40 18.92 11.10
C THR A 35 -8.50 19.50 10.21
N ASP A 36 -9.36 18.66 9.61
CA ASP A 36 -10.38 19.04 8.63
C ASP A 36 -9.81 19.81 7.42
N ARG A 37 -8.59 19.45 6.99
CA ARG A 37 -7.85 20.12 5.91
C ARG A 37 -7.88 19.32 4.60
N VAL A 38 -9.05 18.83 4.21
CA VAL A 38 -9.22 18.00 2.99
C VAL A 38 -8.81 18.75 1.72
N ASP A 39 -8.86 20.09 1.74
CA ASP A 39 -8.37 20.97 0.68
C ASP A 39 -6.91 20.72 0.30
N LEU A 40 -6.08 20.21 1.23
CA LEU A 40 -4.69 19.86 0.95
C LEU A 40 -4.52 18.74 -0.08
N LEU A 41 -5.55 17.92 -0.30
CA LEU A 41 -5.53 16.81 -1.24
C LEU A 41 -5.79 17.25 -2.70
N ASP A 42 -6.33 18.46 -2.91
CA ASP A 42 -6.54 19.03 -4.26
C ASP A 42 -5.28 19.71 -4.81
N GLY A 43 -4.25 19.88 -3.98
CA GLY A 43 -2.97 20.43 -4.41
C GLY A 43 -2.28 19.53 -5.44
N THR A 44 -1.76 20.11 -6.52
CA THR A 44 -1.12 19.37 -7.63
C THR A 44 -0.05 18.37 -7.15
N LEU A 45 0.76 18.76 -6.15
CA LEU A 45 1.78 17.87 -5.59
C LEU A 45 1.17 16.67 -4.86
N ALA A 46 0.11 16.88 -4.07
CA ALA A 46 -0.61 15.81 -3.40
C ALA A 46 -1.24 14.87 -4.43
N VAL A 47 -1.92 15.42 -5.44
CA VAL A 47 -2.52 14.65 -6.53
C VAL A 47 -1.48 13.76 -7.21
N VAL A 48 -0.34 14.33 -7.62
CA VAL A 48 0.74 13.58 -8.29
C VAL A 48 1.33 12.51 -7.37
N ALA A 49 1.63 12.84 -6.12
CA ALA A 49 2.23 11.90 -5.17
C ALA A 49 1.30 10.71 -4.90
N PHE A 50 0.02 10.97 -4.64
CA PHE A 50 -0.97 9.94 -4.38
C PHE A 50 -1.25 9.10 -5.64
N ALA A 51 -1.32 9.71 -6.82
CA ALA A 51 -1.54 8.99 -8.07
C ALA A 51 -0.37 8.06 -8.42
N LEU A 52 0.87 8.53 -8.26
CA LEU A 52 2.07 7.71 -8.47
C LEU A 52 2.15 6.56 -7.46
N ALA A 53 1.86 6.83 -6.19
CA ALA A 53 1.83 5.80 -5.17
C ALA A 53 0.73 4.76 -5.44
N ALA A 54 -0.48 5.21 -5.80
CA ALA A 54 -1.59 4.33 -6.14
C ALA A 54 -1.25 3.41 -7.33
N PHE A 55 -0.60 3.97 -8.36
CA PHE A 55 -0.12 3.20 -9.50
C PHE A 55 0.92 2.16 -9.09
N ALA A 56 1.92 2.55 -8.30
CA ALA A 56 2.96 1.63 -7.83
C ALA A 56 2.37 0.48 -7.00
N PHE A 57 1.44 0.77 -6.09
CA PHE A 57 0.70 -0.23 -5.33
C PHE A 57 -0.16 -1.13 -6.22
N GLY A 58 -0.81 -0.59 -7.25
CA GLY A 58 -1.58 -1.36 -8.23
C GLY A 58 -0.70 -2.36 -9.00
N VAL A 59 0.45 -1.91 -9.50
CA VAL A 59 1.42 -2.76 -10.23
C VAL A 59 1.98 -3.84 -9.30
N ALA A 60 2.41 -3.47 -8.09
CA ALA A 60 2.92 -4.43 -7.11
C ALA A 60 1.87 -5.48 -6.74
N GLY A 61 0.63 -5.05 -6.50
CA GLY A 61 -0.48 -5.95 -6.18
C GLY A 61 -0.80 -6.92 -7.31
N LEU A 62 -0.77 -6.46 -8.56
CA LEU A 62 -0.98 -7.33 -9.72
C LEU A 62 0.19 -8.32 -9.90
N TYR A 63 1.42 -7.86 -9.71
CA TYR A 63 2.60 -8.71 -9.78
C TYR A 63 2.58 -9.82 -8.71
N ASP A 64 2.28 -9.47 -7.47
CA ASP A 64 2.21 -10.44 -6.38
C ASP A 64 1.09 -11.47 -6.60
N ASN A 65 -0.08 -11.04 -7.10
CA ASN A 65 -1.18 -11.95 -7.41
C ASN A 65 -0.90 -12.87 -8.61
N VAL A 66 -0.40 -12.31 -9.71
CA VAL A 66 -0.36 -12.99 -11.02
C VAL A 66 0.99 -13.65 -11.28
N ALA A 67 2.09 -12.97 -10.93
CA ALA A 67 3.43 -13.45 -11.23
C ALA A 67 4.03 -14.30 -10.11
N LEU A 68 3.76 -13.96 -8.85
CA LEU A 68 4.31 -14.67 -7.69
C LEU A 68 3.33 -15.64 -7.02
N GLY A 69 2.04 -15.54 -7.32
CA GLY A 69 1.03 -16.39 -6.68
C GLY A 69 0.87 -16.15 -5.17
N VAL A 70 1.12 -14.93 -4.70
CA VAL A 70 1.01 -14.53 -3.29
C VAL A 70 -0.20 -13.61 -3.10
N PRO A 71 -1.44 -14.17 -3.08
CA PRO A 71 -2.65 -13.39 -3.23
C PRO A 71 -2.96 -12.47 -2.05
N ARG A 72 -2.54 -12.83 -0.83
CA ARG A 72 -2.77 -11.99 0.36
C ARG A 72 -1.92 -10.72 0.34
N ARG A 73 -0.63 -10.85 0.04
CA ARG A 73 0.28 -9.72 -0.18
C ARG A 73 -0.19 -8.86 -1.35
N GLY A 74 -0.57 -9.49 -2.45
CA GLY A 74 -1.14 -8.80 -3.61
C GLY A 74 -2.39 -8.00 -3.27
N ALA A 75 -3.35 -8.61 -2.56
CA ALA A 75 -4.56 -7.91 -2.09
C ALA A 75 -4.23 -6.72 -1.18
N ALA A 76 -3.26 -6.85 -0.27
CA ALA A 76 -2.83 -5.75 0.58
C ALA A 76 -2.33 -4.54 -0.24
N HIS A 77 -1.48 -4.77 -1.24
CA HIS A 77 -1.03 -3.70 -2.14
C HIS A 77 -2.20 -3.07 -2.91
N LEU A 78 -3.13 -3.87 -3.42
CA LEU A 78 -4.33 -3.35 -4.12
C LEU A 78 -5.22 -2.51 -3.21
N VAL A 79 -5.41 -2.92 -1.96
CA VAL A 79 -6.15 -2.15 -0.94
C VAL A 79 -5.47 -0.80 -0.67
N SER A 80 -4.14 -0.78 -0.53
CA SER A 80 -3.39 0.47 -0.38
C SER A 80 -3.56 1.39 -1.58
N GLY A 81 -3.51 0.85 -2.81
CA GLY A 81 -3.74 1.61 -4.03
C GLY A 81 -5.16 2.20 -4.11
N ALA A 82 -6.18 1.38 -3.82
CA ALA A 82 -7.57 1.82 -3.81
C ALA A 82 -7.84 2.88 -2.75
N ALA A 83 -7.23 2.76 -1.57
CA ALA A 83 -7.32 3.75 -0.51
C ALA A 83 -6.75 5.11 -0.93
N LEU A 84 -5.60 5.14 -1.62
CA LEU A 84 -5.04 6.37 -2.17
C LEU A 84 -5.97 7.01 -3.22
N VAL A 85 -6.61 6.21 -4.06
CA VAL A 85 -7.62 6.70 -5.02
C VAL A 85 -8.84 7.28 -4.29
N LEU A 86 -9.32 6.63 -3.23
CA LEU A 86 -10.41 7.17 -2.40
C LEU A 86 -10.03 8.53 -1.80
N ALA A 87 -8.81 8.66 -1.28
CA ALA A 87 -8.32 9.95 -0.77
C ALA A 87 -8.27 11.03 -1.86
N LEU A 88 -7.85 10.69 -3.08
CA LEU A 88 -7.86 11.62 -4.23
C LEU A 88 -9.25 12.09 -4.64
N LEU A 89 -10.28 11.28 -4.37
CA LEU A 89 -11.67 11.64 -4.67
C LEU A 89 -12.30 12.52 -3.57
N ALA A 90 -11.68 12.60 -2.38
CA ALA A 90 -12.24 13.33 -1.24
C ALA A 90 -12.58 14.80 -1.53
N PRO A 91 -11.77 15.59 -2.25
CA PRO A 91 -12.11 16.98 -2.55
C PRO A 91 -13.36 17.17 -3.43
N TYR A 92 -13.79 16.13 -4.15
CA TYR A 92 -14.84 16.23 -5.16
C TYR A 92 -16.17 15.58 -4.75
N GLY A 93 -16.25 14.98 -3.56
CA GLY A 93 -17.44 14.26 -3.09
C GLY A 93 -18.10 14.92 -1.88
N ASP A 94 -19.42 14.78 -1.78
CA ASP A 94 -20.22 15.26 -0.64
C ASP A 94 -19.83 14.60 0.69
N ALA A 95 -19.15 13.46 0.64
CA ALA A 95 -18.68 12.66 1.78
C ALA A 95 -17.14 12.71 1.94
N SER A 96 -16.54 13.88 1.69
CA SER A 96 -15.09 14.10 1.66
C SER A 96 -14.33 13.50 2.85
N LEU A 97 -14.79 13.80 4.07
CA LEU A 97 -14.15 13.34 5.32
C LEU A 97 -14.24 11.82 5.49
N LEU A 98 -15.34 11.20 5.06
CA LEU A 98 -15.48 9.74 5.05
C LEU A 98 -14.48 9.09 4.10
N PHE A 99 -14.27 9.64 2.91
CA PHE A 99 -13.27 9.12 1.97
C PHE A 99 -11.86 9.19 2.54
N VAL A 100 -11.48 10.30 3.19
CA VAL A 100 -10.17 10.45 3.84
C VAL A 100 -10.00 9.46 5.00
N VAL A 101 -11.01 9.32 5.87
CA VAL A 101 -10.95 8.42 7.03
C VAL A 101 -10.89 6.96 6.58
N THR A 102 -11.75 6.54 5.64
CA THR A 102 -11.73 5.18 5.10
C THR A 102 -10.40 4.87 4.42
N ALA A 103 -9.87 5.80 3.63
CA ALA A 103 -8.55 5.66 3.02
C ALA A 103 -7.44 5.54 4.07
N SER A 104 -7.46 6.38 5.11
CA SER A 104 -6.49 6.33 6.20
C SER A 104 -6.50 4.96 6.90
N VAL A 105 -7.68 4.47 7.30
CA VAL A 105 -7.82 3.18 7.98
C VAL A 105 -7.31 2.04 7.10
N ALA A 106 -7.70 2.02 5.82
CA ALA A 106 -7.26 0.99 4.88
C ALA A 106 -5.73 0.99 4.69
N LEU A 107 -5.10 2.17 4.57
CA LEU A 107 -3.65 2.32 4.44
C LEU A 107 -2.89 1.91 5.70
N LEU A 108 -3.40 2.27 6.88
CA LEU A 108 -2.80 1.86 8.15
C LEU A 108 -2.89 0.34 8.33
N ALA A 109 -4.06 -0.25 8.10
CA ALA A 109 -4.27 -1.69 8.23
C ALA A 109 -3.39 -2.47 7.23
N SER A 110 -3.37 -2.05 5.97
CA SER A 110 -2.56 -2.70 4.93
C SER A 110 -1.06 -2.50 5.15
N GLY A 111 -0.64 -1.30 5.55
CA GLY A 111 0.76 -1.02 5.87
C GLY A 111 1.26 -1.84 7.06
N ILE A 112 0.46 -1.96 8.12
CA ILE A 112 0.77 -2.82 9.27
C ILE A 112 0.85 -4.29 8.85
N TYR A 113 -0.08 -4.77 8.02
CA TYR A 113 -0.02 -6.14 7.48
C TYR A 113 1.28 -6.38 6.71
N GLN A 114 1.63 -5.50 5.78
CA GLN A 114 2.85 -5.61 4.97
C GLN A 114 4.11 -5.60 5.85
N LEU A 115 4.15 -4.75 6.88
CA LEU A 115 5.24 -4.74 7.85
C LEU A 115 5.30 -6.06 8.63
N ALA A 116 4.16 -6.58 9.10
CA ALA A 116 4.08 -7.82 9.87
C ALA A 116 4.54 -9.05 9.07
N VAL A 117 4.17 -9.12 7.78
CA VAL A 117 4.66 -10.16 6.86
C VAL A 117 6.17 -10.08 6.71
N VAL A 118 6.72 -8.88 6.53
CA VAL A 118 8.17 -8.68 6.31
C VAL A 118 9.02 -9.00 7.54
N ILE A 119 8.52 -8.76 8.75
CA ILE A 119 9.23 -9.08 10.00
C ILE A 119 8.99 -10.51 10.49
N GLY A 120 8.30 -11.34 9.70
CA GLY A 120 8.05 -12.75 10.02
C GLY A 120 7.13 -12.97 11.21
N LEU A 121 6.28 -12.00 11.57
CA LEU A 121 5.27 -12.18 12.62
C LEU A 121 4.14 -13.12 12.20
N PHE A 122 3.94 -13.26 10.90
CA PHE A 122 3.10 -14.31 10.32
C PHE A 122 4.01 -15.38 9.74
N GLU A 123 3.86 -16.64 10.17
CA GLU A 123 4.45 -17.79 9.47
C GLU A 123 3.88 -17.80 8.05
N SER A 124 4.76 -17.65 7.05
CA SER A 124 4.40 -17.78 5.65
C SER A 124 3.95 -19.21 5.36
N ASP A 125 2.66 -19.47 5.53
CA ASP A 125 1.91 -20.34 4.61
C ASP A 125 1.83 -19.70 3.19
N GLU A 126 2.48 -18.54 2.99
CA GLU A 126 2.67 -17.82 1.73
C GLU A 126 3.80 -18.44 0.87
N GLN A 127 3.90 -19.76 0.81
CA GLN A 127 4.79 -20.41 -0.15
C GLN A 127 4.28 -20.15 -1.57
N PRO A 128 5.14 -19.63 -2.48
CA PRO A 128 4.77 -19.50 -3.88
C PRO A 128 4.36 -20.88 -4.43
N ALA A 129 3.42 -20.89 -5.38
CA ALA A 129 2.83 -22.12 -5.91
C ALA A 129 3.86 -23.15 -6.45
N ASP A 130 5.09 -22.71 -6.72
CA ASP A 130 6.19 -23.55 -7.20
C ASP A 130 6.77 -24.51 -6.14
N GLU A 131 6.47 -24.35 -4.84
CA GLU A 131 6.98 -25.24 -3.78
C GLU A 131 6.06 -26.43 -3.45
N LEU A 132 4.96 -26.62 -4.17
CA LEU A 132 4.02 -27.75 -3.98
C LEU A 132 4.31 -28.96 -4.88
N GLU A 133 5.32 -28.91 -5.74
CA GLU A 133 5.74 -30.02 -6.60
C GLU A 133 7.11 -30.60 -6.19
N THR A 134 7.21 -31.21 -5.01
CA THR A 134 8.24 -32.25 -4.71
C THR A 134 7.70 -33.33 -3.80
#